data_AF-A0A261AY65-F1
#
_entry.id   AF-A0A261AY65-F1
#
_cell.length_a   1.000
_cell.length_b   1.000
_cell.length_c   1.000
_cell.angle_alpha   90.00
_cell.angle_beta   90.00
_cell.angle_gamma   90.00
#
_symmetry.space_group_name_H-M   'P 1'
#
loop_
_entity.id
_entity.type
_entity.pdbx_description
1 polymer ?
#
loop_
_entity_poly.entity_id
_entity_poly.type
_entity_poly.pdbx_seq_one_letter_code
_entity_poly.pdbx_strand_id
1 'polypeptide(L)'
;MDDIEKLSNKTLIVDCCYNSTLRFHMFGLVKYLKTGQKPIGTTYIFLACGDNVKNLLFIMEMAFKNFKNPLNDAQERFIADAPRFSIPINTDSRILAYGRRDRENVKDRWSLVVKVVPALK
;
A
#
# COMPACT_ATOMS: atom_id res chain seq x y z
N MET A 1 -10.09 -0.02 13.34
CA MET A 1 -9.07 -1.00 12.91
C MET A 1 -7.77 -0.45 13.43
N ASP A 2 -7.59 -0.62 14.73
CA ASP A 2 -6.69 0.23 15.51
C ASP A 2 -5.43 -0.57 15.80
N ASP A 3 -4.28 0.09 15.78
CA ASP A 3 -2.98 -0.49 16.13
C ASP A 3 -2.45 -1.59 15.18
N ILE A 4 -2.98 -1.72 13.96
CA ILE A 4 -2.46 -2.69 12.96
C ILE A 4 -1.00 -2.44 12.66
N GLU A 5 -0.62 -1.16 12.71
CA GLU A 5 0.71 -0.68 12.48
C GLU A 5 1.64 -1.05 13.63
N LYS A 6 1.13 -1.42 14.81
CA LYS A 6 1.92 -1.90 15.95
C LYS A 6 2.25 -3.39 15.87
N LEU A 7 1.53 -4.16 15.06
CA LEU A 7 1.77 -5.61 14.90
C LEU A 7 3.19 -5.89 14.39
N SER A 8 3.90 -6.84 15.00
CA SER A 8 5.31 -7.15 14.70
C SER A 8 5.50 -8.02 13.45
N ASN A 9 4.40 -8.47 12.83
CA ASN A 9 4.41 -9.35 11.67
C ASN A 9 5.12 -8.69 10.46
N LYS A 10 5.93 -9.49 9.76
CA LYS A 10 6.56 -9.05 8.50
C LYS A 10 5.54 -8.92 7.37
N THR A 11 4.52 -9.77 7.35
CA THR A 11 3.41 -9.67 6.40
C THR A 11 2.10 -9.67 7.17
N LEU A 12 1.25 -8.66 6.92
CA LEU A 12 -0.10 -8.57 7.44
C LEU A 12 -1.09 -8.57 6.28
N ILE A 13 -2.06 -9.47 6.31
CA ILE A 13 -3.17 -9.53 5.36
C ILE A 13 -4.43 -9.14 6.13
N VAL A 14 -5.15 -8.15 5.63
CA VAL A 14 -6.40 -7.68 6.23
C VAL A 14 -7.50 -7.74 5.18
N ASP A 15 -8.58 -8.46 5.49
CA ASP A 15 -9.80 -8.37 4.71
C ASP A 15 -10.57 -7.11 5.09
N CYS A 16 -10.69 -6.19 4.13
CA CYS A 16 -11.35 -4.91 4.28
C CYS A 16 -12.57 -4.80 3.35
N CYS A 17 -13.09 -5.91 2.83
CA CYS A 17 -14.34 -5.90 2.09
C CYS A 17 -15.42 -5.21 2.93
N TYR A 18 -16.11 -4.23 2.34
CA TYR A 18 -17.15 -3.41 2.98
C TYR A 18 -16.67 -2.42 4.05
N ASN A 19 -15.36 -2.21 4.24
CA ASN A 19 -14.84 -1.24 5.21
C ASN A 19 -14.73 0.17 4.60
N SER A 20 -15.68 1.05 4.92
CA SER A 20 -15.71 2.44 4.46
C SER A 20 -14.63 3.34 5.10
N THR A 21 -14.00 2.93 6.20
CA THR A 21 -12.96 3.71 6.89
C THR A 21 -11.55 3.39 6.41
N LEU A 22 -11.38 2.44 5.47
CA LEU A 22 -10.10 2.01 4.93
C LEU A 22 -9.21 3.20 4.51
N ARG A 23 -9.80 4.24 3.91
CA ARG A 23 -9.08 5.45 3.49
C ARG A 23 -8.35 6.15 4.63
N PHE A 24 -8.96 6.25 5.81
CA PHE A 24 -8.37 6.93 6.96
C PHE A 24 -7.23 6.08 7.56
N HIS A 25 -7.43 4.75 7.59
CA HIS A 25 -6.41 3.81 8.03
C HIS A 25 -5.16 3.83 7.14
N MET A 26 -5.31 4.04 5.82
CA MET A 26 -4.17 4.16 4.90
C MET A 26 -3.27 5.36 5.18
N PHE A 27 -3.86 6.54 5.39
CA PHE A 27 -3.07 7.73 5.71
C PHE A 27 -2.36 7.60 7.06
N GLY A 28 -3.05 7.03 8.05
CA GLY A 28 -2.46 6.68 9.34
C GLY A 28 -1.28 5.72 9.20
N LEU A 29 -1.45 4.66 8.41
CA LEU A 29 -0.39 3.67 8.15
C LEU A 29 0.82 4.33 7.49
N VAL A 30 0.65 5.10 6.41
CA VAL A 30 1.77 5.76 5.73
C VAL A 30 2.50 6.71 6.69
N LYS A 31 1.76 7.49 7.49
CA LYS A 31 2.33 8.38 8.51
C LYS A 31 3.15 7.59 9.54
N TYR A 32 2.64 6.46 10.00
CA TYR A 32 3.33 5.61 10.95
C TYR A 32 4.58 4.96 10.33
N LEU A 33 4.50 4.41 9.12
CA LEU A 33 5.66 3.81 8.44
C LEU A 33 6.79 4.82 8.21
N LYS A 34 6.45 6.10 7.99
CA LYS A 34 7.45 7.18 7.91
C LYS A 34 8.22 7.43 9.21
N THR A 35 7.80 6.89 10.35
CA THR A 35 8.59 6.96 11.59
C THR A 35 9.85 6.07 11.55
N GLY A 36 9.95 5.16 10.58
CA GLY A 36 11.10 4.25 10.43
C GLY A 36 11.12 3.09 11.44
N GLN A 37 10.07 2.92 12.25
CA GLN A 37 9.99 1.85 13.24
C GLN A 37 9.79 0.45 12.64
N LYS A 38 9.36 0.36 11.38
CA LYS A 38 9.13 -0.92 10.71
C LYS A 38 10.34 -1.34 9.89
N PRO A 39 10.77 -2.61 10.01
CA PRO A 39 11.91 -3.11 9.26
C PRO A 39 11.61 -3.15 7.76
N ILE A 40 12.69 -3.11 6.97
CA ILE A 40 12.63 -3.39 5.55
C ILE A 40 12.05 -4.80 5.32
N GLY A 41 11.15 -4.90 4.34
CA GLY A 41 10.41 -6.12 4.01
C GLY A 41 9.06 -6.23 4.73
N THR A 42 8.71 -5.31 5.62
CA THR A 42 7.34 -5.23 6.16
C THR A 42 6.34 -4.97 5.04
N THR A 43 5.29 -5.78 4.96
CA THR A 43 4.27 -5.75 3.91
C THR A 43 2.88 -5.80 4.51
N TYR A 44 2.03 -4.86 4.10
CA TYR A 44 0.61 -4.81 4.40
C TYR A 44 -0.17 -5.06 3.12
N ILE A 45 -1.14 -5.97 3.17
CA ILE A 45 -2.00 -6.33 2.06
C ILE A 45 -3.45 -6.15 2.53
N PHE A 46 -4.14 -5.17 1.97
CA PHE A 46 -5.55 -4.91 2.25
C PHE A 46 -6.39 -5.45 1.10
N LEU A 47 -7.17 -6.50 1.37
CA LEU A 47 -8.11 -7.07 0.42
C LEU A 47 -9.35 -6.17 0.39
N ALA A 48 -9.78 -5.73 -0.79
CA ALA A 48 -10.97 -4.90 -0.95
C ALA A 48 -11.64 -5.14 -2.31
N CYS A 49 -12.88 -4.66 -2.46
CA CYS A 49 -13.55 -4.62 -3.76
C CYS A 49 -12.72 -3.76 -4.74
N GLY A 50 -12.65 -4.18 -6.00
CA GLY A 50 -11.77 -3.58 -7.00
C GLY A 50 -11.86 -2.05 -7.09
N ASP A 51 -13.06 -1.52 -7.28
CA ASP A 51 -13.27 -0.07 -7.41
C ASP A 51 -12.82 0.72 -6.17
N ASN A 52 -12.90 0.12 -4.97
CA ASN A 52 -12.43 0.74 -3.75
C ASN A 52 -10.91 0.90 -3.74
N VAL A 53 -10.16 -0.08 -4.26
CA VAL A 53 -8.69 -0.01 -4.33
C VAL A 53 -8.25 1.10 -5.28
N LYS A 54 -8.84 1.18 -6.48
CA LYS A 54 -8.51 2.25 -7.44
C LYS A 54 -8.85 3.62 -6.87
N ASN A 55 -10.04 3.80 -6.31
CA ASN A 55 -10.46 5.07 -5.72
C ASN A 55 -9.51 5.51 -4.60
N LEU A 56 -9.12 4.58 -3.74
CA LEU A 56 -8.18 4.85 -2.64
C LEU A 56 -6.80 5.29 -3.15
N LEU A 57 -6.29 4.65 -4.21
CA LEU A 57 -5.04 5.06 -4.85
C LEU A 57 -5.15 6.46 -5.47
N PHE A 58 -6.27 6.84 -6.08
CA PHE A 58 -6.49 8.21 -6.56
C PHE A 58 -6.59 9.23 -5.43
N ILE A 59 -7.22 8.87 -4.30
CA ILE A 59 -7.24 9.71 -3.10
C ILE A 59 -5.81 9.91 -2.56
N MET A 60 -5.00 8.85 -2.54
CA MET A 60 -3.58 8.94 -2.19
C MET A 60 -2.81 9.81 -3.19
N GLU A 61 -3.14 9.79 -4.47
CA GLU A 61 -2.49 10.63 -5.49
C GLU A 61 -2.63 12.12 -5.18
N MET A 62 -3.79 12.55 -4.68
CA MET A 62 -3.98 13.94 -4.27
C MET A 62 -3.02 14.36 -3.14
N ALA A 63 -2.70 13.45 -2.22
CA ALA A 63 -1.81 13.72 -1.09
C ALA A 63 -0.32 13.48 -1.39
N PHE A 64 -0.02 12.54 -2.29
CA PHE A 64 1.33 12.02 -2.53
C PHE A 64 1.76 12.16 -4.00
N LYS A 65 1.20 13.12 -4.73
CA LYS A 65 1.47 13.35 -6.17
C LYS A 65 2.97 13.41 -6.48
N ASN A 66 3.75 14.07 -5.61
CA ASN A 66 5.20 14.22 -5.76
C ASN A 66 5.98 12.90 -5.64
N PHE A 67 5.34 11.85 -5.13
CA PHE A 67 5.91 10.52 -4.94
C PHE A 67 5.37 9.50 -5.95
N LYS A 68 4.64 9.96 -6.97
CA LYS A 68 4.17 9.09 -8.06
C LYS A 68 5.39 8.48 -8.77
N ASN A 69 5.39 7.16 -8.92
CA ASN A 69 6.51 6.43 -9.48
C ASN A 69 5.98 5.21 -10.25
N PRO A 70 6.48 4.92 -11.46
CA PRO A 70 6.01 3.77 -12.23
C PRO A 70 6.35 2.42 -11.58
N LEU A 71 7.28 2.39 -10.62
CA LEU A 71 7.78 1.20 -9.91
C LEU A 71 8.36 0.15 -10.86
N ASN A 72 9.17 0.59 -11.83
CA ASN A 72 9.79 -0.26 -12.86
C ASN A 72 10.67 -1.37 -12.27
N ASP A 73 11.14 -1.20 -11.04
CA ASP A 73 11.95 -2.14 -10.27
C ASP A 73 11.14 -3.22 -9.55
N ALA A 74 9.81 -3.11 -9.51
CA ALA A 74 8.94 -4.08 -8.84
C ALA A 74 8.26 -5.01 -9.84
N GLN A 75 8.54 -6.32 -9.73
CA GLN A 75 7.93 -7.37 -10.55
C GLN A 75 6.54 -7.77 -10.01
N GLU A 76 5.56 -6.88 -10.17
CA GLU A 76 4.21 -7.05 -9.62
C GLU A 76 3.13 -6.93 -10.71
N ARG A 77 2.00 -7.64 -10.52
CA ARG A 77 0.83 -7.54 -11.40
C ARG A 77 -0.02 -6.33 -11.03
N PHE A 78 0.49 -5.15 -11.34
CA PHE A 78 -0.19 -3.90 -11.05
C PHE A 78 -1.55 -3.81 -11.71
N ILE A 79 -2.47 -3.10 -11.06
CA ILE A 79 -3.71 -2.66 -11.68
C ILE A 79 -3.38 -1.60 -12.73
N ALA A 80 -3.83 -1.82 -13.97
CA ALA A 80 -3.68 -0.85 -15.05
C ALA A 80 -4.34 0.50 -14.69
N ASP A 81 -3.67 1.59 -15.07
CA ASP A 81 -4.08 2.99 -14.87
C ASP A 81 -4.26 3.46 -13.43
N ALA A 82 -3.98 2.60 -12.44
CA ALA A 82 -3.96 2.98 -11.04
C ALA A 82 -2.63 3.67 -10.70
N PRO A 83 -2.63 4.77 -9.92
CA PRO A 83 -1.41 5.43 -9.52
C PRO A 83 -0.62 4.53 -8.56
N ARG A 84 0.69 4.74 -8.56
CA ARG A 84 1.68 3.96 -7.82
C ARG A 84 2.63 4.94 -7.18
N PHE A 85 3.09 4.60 -5.97
CA PHE A 85 3.83 5.53 -5.15
C PHE A 85 5.12 4.90 -4.64
N SER A 86 6.15 5.73 -4.58
CA SER A 86 7.43 5.48 -3.94
C SER A 86 7.72 6.62 -2.98
N ILE A 87 7.34 6.47 -1.72
CA ILE A 87 7.39 7.53 -0.71
C ILE A 87 8.63 7.31 0.17
N PRO A 88 9.61 8.24 0.20
CA PRO A 88 10.80 8.09 1.04
C PRO A 88 10.45 8.10 2.53
N ILE A 89 11.08 7.20 3.29
CA ILE A 89 11.07 7.20 4.76
C ILE A 89 12.32 7.92 5.26
N ASN A 90 13.49 7.46 4.84
CA ASN A 90 14.81 7.99 5.17
C ASN A 90 15.81 7.66 4.03
N THR A 91 17.11 7.82 4.27
CA THR A 91 18.17 7.50 3.27
C THR A 91 18.22 6.03 2.89
N ASP A 92 17.73 5.15 3.76
CA ASP A 92 17.93 3.70 3.64
C ASP A 92 16.68 2.97 3.15
N SER A 93 15.50 3.60 3.28
CA SER A 93 14.22 2.95 3.05
C SER A 93 13.13 3.87 2.50
N ARG A 94 12.15 3.24 1.85
CA ARG A 94 10.96 3.89 1.28
C ARG A 94 9.74 2.98 1.36
N ILE A 95 8.57 3.57 1.24
CA ILE A 95 7.28 2.90 1.14
C ILE A 95 6.91 2.76 -0.33
N LEU A 96 6.56 1.56 -0.77
CA LEU A 96 5.83 1.35 -2.01
C LEU A 96 4.35 1.16 -1.70
N ALA A 97 3.50 1.89 -2.39
CA ALA A 97 2.05 1.72 -2.33
C ALA A 97 1.48 1.54 -3.74
N TYR A 98 0.77 0.44 -3.97
CA TYR A 98 0.23 0.08 -5.29
C TYR A 98 -0.93 -0.89 -5.17
N GLY A 99 -1.78 -0.89 -6.20
CA GLY A 99 -2.85 -1.87 -6.34
C GLY A 99 -2.40 -3.10 -7.14
N ARG A 100 -2.87 -4.29 -6.74
CA ARG A 100 -2.62 -5.57 -7.39
C ARG A 100 -3.93 -6.35 -7.59
N ARG A 101 -4.07 -7.06 -8.72
CA ARG A 101 -5.15 -8.06 -8.86
C ARG A 101 -4.71 -9.39 -8.24
N ASP A 102 -5.52 -9.93 -7.34
CA ASP A 102 -5.23 -11.25 -6.77
C ASP A 102 -5.62 -12.37 -7.74
N ARG A 103 -4.99 -13.54 -7.58
CA ARG A 103 -5.09 -14.67 -8.53
C ARG A 103 -6.30 -15.58 -8.29
N GLU A 104 -6.89 -15.54 -7.11
CA GLU A 104 -8.02 -16.42 -6.81
C GLU A 104 -9.28 -15.91 -7.51
N ASN A 105 -9.98 -16.81 -8.19
CA ASN A 105 -11.14 -16.63 -9.08
C ASN A 105 -12.38 -15.94 -8.46
N VAL A 106 -12.22 -15.22 -7.35
CA VAL A 106 -13.26 -14.35 -6.82
C VAL A 106 -13.23 -13.08 -7.66
N LYS A 107 -14.19 -12.95 -8.59
CA LYS A 107 -14.41 -11.71 -9.34
C LYS A 107 -14.33 -10.51 -8.37
N ASP A 108 -13.60 -9.49 -8.81
CA ASP A 108 -13.53 -8.17 -8.15
C ASP A 108 -12.76 -8.08 -6.82
N ARG A 109 -11.97 -9.09 -6.43
CA ARG A 109 -11.02 -8.95 -5.32
C ARG A 109 -9.68 -8.39 -5.78
N TRP A 110 -9.43 -7.14 -5.43
CA TRP A 110 -8.13 -6.48 -5.61
C TRP A 110 -7.49 -6.23 -4.24
N SER A 111 -6.17 -6.09 -4.26
CA SER A 111 -5.38 -5.77 -3.08
C SER A 111 -4.77 -4.39 -3.21
N LEU A 112 -4.82 -3.61 -2.13
CA LEU A 112 -3.89 -2.51 -1.92
C LEU A 112 -2.68 -3.05 -1.15
N VAL A 113 -1.50 -2.94 -1.75
CA VAL A 113 -0.24 -3.38 -1.14
C VAL A 113 0.55 -2.16 -0.69
N VAL A 114 0.99 -2.17 0.55
CA VAL A 114 1.92 -1.19 1.12
C VAL A 114 3.12 -1.93 1.68
N LYS A 115 4.32 -1.67 1.17
CA LYS A 115 5.54 -2.36 1.60
C LYS A 115 6.68 -1.40 1.89
N VAL A 116 7.46 -1.70 2.92
CA VAL A 116 8.72 -1.04 3.22
C VAL A 116 9.84 -1.75 2.46
N VAL A 117 10.56 -1.02 1.63
CA VAL A 117 11.67 -1.55 0.80
C VAL A 117 12.91 -0.67 0.96
N PRO A 118 14.10 -1.13 0.55
CA PRO A 118 15.27 -0.27 0.50
C PRO A 118 15.04 0.97 -0.37
N ALA A 119 15.71 2.06 -0.02
CA ALA A 119 15.78 3.25 -0.87
C ALA A 119 16.33 2.89 -2.26
N LEU A 120 15.95 3.68 -3.28
CA LEU A 120 16.58 3.58 -4.59
C LEU A 120 18.04 4.03 -4.45
N LYS A 121 18.96 3.24 -4.99
CA LYS A 121 20.37 3.62 -5.12
C LYS A 121 20.55 4.58 -6.28
#